data_AF-A0A956EPF9-F1
#
_entry.id   AF-A0A956EPF9-F1
#
_cell.length_a   1.000
_cell.length_b   1.000
_cell.length_c   1.000
_cell.angle_alpha   90.00
_cell.angle_beta   90.00
_cell.angle_gamma   90.00
#
_symmetry.space_group_name_H-M   'P 1'
#
loop_
_entity.id
_entity.type
_entity.pdbx_description
1 polymer ?
#
loop_
_entity_poly.entity_id
_entity_poly.type
_entity_poly.pdbx_seq_one_letter_code
_entity_poly.pdbx_strand_id
1 'polypeptide(L)'
;MLFDSPRPLRPSRLLWVTTLALACHGPDAGESETQTTITTVSATQTTTSGSTTDVSTGTETLATTGPLPDMGPSCEATCEDGVCIDGVCCPTELVCGAICCGGGEVCSFQKCVVPGATCVDATDCPEDNYCEYTLGEEREPPDPMCMGGASLATGKCLPQPPECEEGVEPDPDAITCLAQCEVKPPVDDFAIELKYAWGGEVLPPTSSDVMMTPIVIQLDDDNCDGKVNEKDIPELLFSTFTGGAYYKQGTLHAISVVGGEVVEKWALADVTQPGGGLAGGDLDGDGVPEIVACANPGPGGQSCCDALAQNTGVIAFKADGSPFWSQLDVGKVHCGYESPAIGDVDQDGTPEVLVGWTLLDGKTGAVKKELDPTSTWGAKLTGLSDLDGDGFLDVTDGQRAYRADGTVLWDLRADKVQEPANAIAPGYHGVGDFDKDGIPEVVIISSSGPHTMSLVRYDAQSPDGAKILRKGVDINNGISTKAFCNA
;
A
#
# COMPACT_ATOMS: atom_id res chain seq x y z
N MET A 1 25.69 11.68 31.00
CA MET A 1 24.42 11.65 30.24
C MET A 1 24.64 10.65 29.12
N LEU A 2 24.07 9.46 29.29
CA LEU A 2 24.14 8.34 28.36
C LEU A 2 23.08 8.59 27.28
N PHE A 3 23.48 8.56 26.01
CA PHE A 3 22.54 8.46 24.89
C PHE A 3 22.46 6.99 24.50
N ASP A 4 21.22 6.48 24.55
CA ASP A 4 20.83 5.11 24.25
C ASP A 4 20.60 4.96 22.74
N SER A 5 20.92 3.79 22.20
CA SER A 5 20.91 3.41 20.79
C SER A 5 19.50 3.41 20.15
N PRO A 6 19.36 3.57 18.82
CA PRO A 6 18.11 3.24 18.14
C PRO A 6 17.98 1.71 17.96
N ARG A 7 16.77 1.20 18.24
CA ARG A 7 16.32 -0.19 18.02
C ARG A 7 15.63 -0.32 16.65
N PRO A 8 15.54 -1.54 16.09
CA PRO A 8 15.23 -1.78 14.67
C PRO A 8 13.78 -1.49 14.29
N LEU A 9 13.60 -1.23 13.00
CA LEU A 9 12.35 -0.94 12.31
C LEU A 9 11.37 -2.12 12.47
N ARG A 10 10.18 -1.84 13.01
CA ARG A 10 9.03 -2.75 13.03
C ARG A 10 8.30 -2.71 11.68
N PRO A 11 7.58 -3.78 11.29
CA PRO A 11 6.94 -3.91 9.99
C PRO A 11 5.91 -2.79 9.78
N SER A 12 5.91 -2.29 8.54
CA SER A 12 5.05 -1.25 8.00
C SER A 12 3.59 -1.49 8.37
N ARG A 13 3.02 -0.63 9.23
CA ARG A 13 1.58 -0.59 9.46
C ARG A 13 0.91 -0.04 8.19
N LEU A 14 0.18 -0.89 7.50
CA LEU A 14 -0.69 -0.52 6.38
C LEU A 14 -1.72 0.52 6.89
N LEU A 15 -1.66 1.74 6.37
CA LEU A 15 -2.64 2.79 6.64
C LEU A 15 -3.87 2.48 5.78
N TRP A 16 -4.95 1.99 6.38
CA TRP A 16 -6.26 1.92 5.71
C TRP A 16 -6.87 3.31 5.67
N VAL A 17 -6.95 3.91 4.48
CA VAL A 17 -7.73 5.14 4.23
C VAL A 17 -9.11 4.72 3.74
N THR A 18 -10.12 4.75 4.62
CA THR A 18 -11.53 4.64 4.21
C THR A 18 -11.96 5.96 3.56
N THR A 19 -12.37 5.90 2.29
CA THR A 19 -12.73 7.10 1.51
C THR A 19 -14.22 7.39 1.57
N LEU A 20 -14.53 8.68 1.74
CA LEU A 20 -15.83 9.30 1.85
C LEU A 20 -16.57 9.31 0.49
N ALA A 21 -17.70 8.60 0.37
CA ALA A 21 -18.61 8.78 -0.77
C ALA A 21 -19.61 9.90 -0.49
N LEU A 22 -19.45 11.05 -1.16
CA LEU A 22 -20.40 12.17 -1.12
C LEU A 22 -21.19 12.19 -2.43
N ALA A 23 -22.44 11.73 -2.41
CA ALA A 23 -23.33 11.85 -3.57
C ALA A 23 -23.94 13.26 -3.62
N CYS A 24 -23.63 14.02 -4.68
CA CYS A 24 -24.33 15.27 -5.03
C CYS A 24 -24.73 15.24 -6.51
N HIS A 25 -26.01 15.53 -6.77
CA HIS A 25 -26.65 15.55 -8.09
C HIS A 25 -26.87 17.00 -8.52
N GLY A 26 -26.52 17.38 -9.75
CA GLY A 26 -26.93 18.67 -10.35
C GLY A 26 -26.23 19.01 -11.68
N PRO A 27 -26.91 19.67 -12.66
CA PRO A 27 -26.66 19.47 -14.10
C PRO A 27 -25.84 20.56 -14.82
N ASP A 28 -25.42 20.17 -16.04
CA ASP A 28 -24.80 20.88 -17.17
C ASP A 28 -24.84 22.42 -17.22
N ALA A 29 -23.66 23.01 -17.44
CA ALA A 29 -23.45 24.10 -18.41
C ALA A 29 -21.97 24.21 -18.76
N GLY A 30 -21.64 24.09 -20.05
CA GLY A 30 -20.28 24.27 -20.56
C GLY A 30 -19.91 25.73 -20.76
N GLU A 31 -18.61 26.01 -20.75
CA GLU A 31 -18.02 27.12 -21.49
C GLU A 31 -16.53 26.85 -21.79
N SER A 32 -16.11 27.32 -22.95
CA SER A 32 -14.86 26.99 -23.66
C SER A 32 -13.74 27.95 -23.27
N GLU A 33 -12.59 27.43 -22.83
CA GLU A 33 -11.37 28.23 -22.64
C GLU A 33 -10.44 28.20 -23.86
N THR A 34 -9.71 29.29 -24.02
CA THR A 34 -9.00 29.70 -25.23
C THR A 34 -7.51 29.37 -25.09
N GLN A 35 -6.95 28.55 -25.99
CA GLN A 35 -5.52 28.21 -26.02
C GLN A 35 -4.65 29.43 -26.34
N THR A 36 -3.61 29.67 -25.53
CA THR A 36 -2.49 30.56 -25.86
C THR A 36 -1.20 29.74 -25.95
N THR A 37 -0.68 29.64 -27.17
CA THR A 37 0.56 28.94 -27.54
C THR A 37 1.79 29.76 -27.14
N ILE A 38 2.76 29.15 -26.46
CA ILE A 38 4.10 29.75 -26.27
C ILE A 38 5.14 28.84 -26.93
N THR A 39 5.86 29.45 -27.87
CA THR A 39 6.90 28.86 -28.72
C THR A 39 8.24 28.82 -27.98
N THR A 40 8.86 27.65 -27.85
CA THR A 40 10.27 27.50 -27.45
C THR A 40 11.18 27.47 -28.68
N VAL A 41 12.28 28.23 -28.63
CA VAL A 41 13.30 28.32 -29.69
C VAL A 41 14.54 27.57 -29.20
N SER A 42 14.93 26.54 -29.96
CA SER A 42 16.18 25.79 -29.79
C SER A 42 17.38 26.56 -30.32
N ALA A 43 18.52 26.45 -29.64
CA ALA A 43 19.82 26.74 -30.22
C ALA A 43 20.84 25.70 -29.73
N THR A 44 21.48 25.03 -30.69
CA THR A 44 22.50 23.99 -30.50
C THR A 44 23.85 24.51 -31.02
N GLN A 45 24.93 23.95 -30.47
CA GLN A 45 26.26 23.74 -31.10
C GLN A 45 27.21 24.97 -31.17
N THR A 46 28.56 24.90 -31.01
CA THR A 46 29.55 23.80 -30.91
C THR A 46 30.88 24.35 -30.34
N THR A 47 31.67 23.44 -29.78
CA THR A 47 33.12 23.37 -29.49
C THR A 47 34.13 24.34 -30.14
N THR A 48 35.22 24.61 -29.42
CA THR A 48 36.58 24.77 -29.99
C THR A 48 37.65 24.20 -29.05
N SER A 49 38.59 23.46 -29.63
CA SER A 49 39.78 22.86 -28.99
C SER A 49 41.03 23.71 -29.27
N GLY A 50 42.06 23.60 -28.41
CA GLY A 50 43.39 24.16 -28.66
C GLY A 50 44.39 23.82 -27.55
N SER A 51 45.39 23.01 -27.89
CA SER A 51 46.41 22.41 -27.01
C SER A 51 47.67 23.28 -26.81
N THR A 52 48.27 23.17 -25.60
CA THR A 52 49.72 23.11 -25.23
C THR A 52 50.72 24.11 -25.86
N THR A 53 51.64 24.75 -25.13
CA THR A 53 52.92 24.21 -24.61
C THR A 53 53.75 25.31 -23.89
N ASP A 54 54.85 24.90 -23.22
CA ASP A 54 56.01 25.63 -22.65
C ASP A 54 56.08 25.59 -21.11
N VAL A 55 56.82 24.68 -20.46
CA VAL A 55 58.29 24.50 -20.37
C VAL A 55 59.02 25.71 -19.79
N SER A 56 59.57 25.59 -18.57
CA SER A 56 61.00 25.89 -18.31
C SER A 56 61.44 25.57 -16.86
N THR A 57 62.45 24.68 -16.80
CA THR A 57 63.67 24.72 -15.98
C THR A 57 63.60 24.61 -14.46
N GLY A 58 64.11 23.47 -13.99
CA GLY A 58 64.62 23.29 -12.63
C GLY A 58 65.97 23.97 -12.39
N THR A 59 66.41 23.88 -11.14
CA THR A 59 67.78 24.19 -10.72
C THR A 59 68.30 22.98 -9.94
N GLU A 60 69.38 22.41 -10.45
CA GLU A 60 70.14 21.33 -9.84
C GLU A 60 70.84 21.79 -8.55
N THR A 61 70.92 20.91 -7.55
CA THR A 61 72.10 20.86 -6.68
C THR A 61 72.54 19.41 -6.48
N LEU A 62 73.83 19.23 -6.71
CA LEU A 62 74.60 18.00 -6.77
C LEU A 62 74.88 17.46 -5.35
N ALA A 63 74.65 16.17 -5.11
CA ALA A 63 75.38 15.40 -4.11
C ALA A 63 75.53 13.94 -4.56
N THR A 64 76.78 13.55 -4.81
CA THR A 64 77.23 12.20 -5.13
C THR A 64 77.24 11.29 -3.90
N THR A 65 76.82 10.02 -4.01
CA THR A 65 77.65 8.79 -3.84
C THR A 65 76.82 7.51 -3.66
N GLY A 66 77.13 6.45 -4.43
CA GLY A 66 77.01 5.04 -4.02
C GLY A 66 75.87 4.22 -4.66
N PRO A 67 76.12 3.00 -5.21
CA PRO A 67 75.11 2.18 -5.88
C PRO A 67 74.32 1.34 -4.86
N LEU A 68 73.00 1.34 -4.99
CA LEU A 68 72.09 0.37 -4.37
C LEU A 68 71.37 -0.42 -5.47
N PRO A 69 71.01 -1.68 -5.19
CA PRO A 69 70.78 -2.72 -6.19
C PRO A 69 69.50 -2.51 -6.98
N ASP A 70 69.58 -2.96 -8.23
CA ASP A 70 68.53 -3.12 -9.24
C ASP A 70 67.25 -3.73 -8.64
N MET A 71 66.35 -2.88 -8.16
CA MET A 71 64.94 -3.22 -8.06
C MET A 71 64.39 -2.97 -9.46
N GLY A 72 64.02 -4.06 -10.15
CA GLY A 72 63.33 -3.98 -11.44
C GLY A 72 62.16 -2.99 -11.37
N PRO A 73 61.77 -2.38 -12.51
CA PRO A 73 60.89 -1.22 -12.49
C PRO A 73 59.64 -1.52 -11.67
N SER A 74 59.29 -0.58 -10.78
CA SER A 74 57.93 -0.45 -10.27
C SER A 74 56.94 -0.58 -11.43
N CYS A 75 55.75 -1.10 -11.18
CA CYS A 75 54.74 -1.33 -12.22
C CYS A 75 54.37 -0.12 -13.10
N GLU A 76 54.86 1.07 -12.74
CA GLU A 76 54.73 2.36 -13.40
C GLU A 76 55.15 2.32 -14.89
N ALA A 77 55.97 1.35 -15.31
CA ALA A 77 56.42 1.19 -16.69
C ALA A 77 55.80 0.02 -17.48
N THR A 78 54.97 -0.86 -16.88
CA THR A 78 54.65 -2.18 -17.47
C THR A 78 53.22 -2.70 -17.29
N CYS A 79 52.26 -1.93 -16.77
CA CYS A 79 50.86 -2.38 -16.74
C CYS A 79 50.18 -2.09 -18.09
N GLU A 80 50.09 -3.07 -18.98
CA GLU A 80 49.44 -2.88 -20.29
C GLU A 80 47.91 -2.69 -20.18
N ASP A 81 47.25 -3.37 -19.23
CA ASP A 81 45.78 -3.39 -19.09
C ASP A 81 45.29 -3.01 -17.66
N GLY A 82 46.11 -2.29 -16.88
CA GLY A 82 45.81 -2.01 -15.47
C GLY A 82 46.47 -0.76 -14.90
N VAL A 83 46.08 -0.39 -13.68
CA VAL A 83 46.62 0.75 -12.93
C VAL A 83 47.68 0.28 -11.95
N CYS A 84 48.83 0.94 -11.94
CA CYS A 84 49.89 0.66 -10.97
C CYS A 84 49.52 1.25 -9.60
N ILE A 85 49.24 0.38 -8.62
CA ILE A 85 48.91 0.76 -7.24
C ILE A 85 49.94 0.13 -6.32
N ASP A 86 50.68 0.94 -5.56
CA ASP A 86 51.72 0.50 -4.60
C ASP A 86 52.76 -0.49 -5.17
N GLY A 87 53.11 -0.34 -6.46
CA GLY A 87 54.10 -1.20 -7.10
C GLY A 87 53.55 -2.54 -7.63
N VAL A 88 52.23 -2.76 -7.58
CA VAL A 88 51.54 -3.91 -8.19
C VAL A 88 50.58 -3.46 -9.30
N CYS A 89 50.57 -4.16 -10.44
CA CYS A 89 49.57 -3.90 -11.49
C CYS A 89 48.19 -4.39 -11.06
N CYS A 90 47.24 -3.47 -10.95
CA CYS A 90 45.84 -3.74 -10.65
C CYS A 90 45.01 -3.80 -11.94
N PRO A 91 44.28 -4.88 -12.23
CA PRO A 91 43.31 -4.90 -13.33
C PRO A 91 42.30 -3.76 -13.17
N THR A 92 41.93 -3.11 -14.27
CA THR A 92 41.11 -1.87 -14.26
C THR A 92 39.76 -2.08 -13.54
N GLU A 93 39.18 -3.26 -13.68
CA GLU A 93 37.93 -3.67 -13.04
C GLU A 93 38.02 -3.91 -11.52
N LEU A 94 39.24 -4.02 -10.98
CA LEU A 94 39.52 -4.20 -9.54
C LEU A 94 40.06 -2.93 -8.88
N VAL A 95 40.22 -1.83 -9.63
CA VAL A 95 40.69 -0.56 -9.08
C VAL A 95 39.60 0.06 -8.22
N CYS A 96 39.95 0.39 -6.98
CA CYS A 96 39.09 1.06 -6.03
C CYS A 96 39.83 2.23 -5.37
N GLY A 97 39.96 3.32 -6.12
CA GLY A 97 40.76 4.48 -5.72
C GLY A 97 42.24 4.11 -5.65
N ALA A 98 42.83 4.26 -4.46
CA ALA A 98 44.22 3.88 -4.20
C ALA A 98 44.40 2.42 -3.76
N ILE A 99 43.36 1.58 -3.89
CA ILE A 99 43.37 0.18 -3.46
C ILE A 99 43.10 -0.71 -4.67
N CYS A 100 43.79 -1.85 -4.76
CA CYS A 100 43.46 -2.92 -5.69
C CYS A 100 42.67 -4.01 -4.97
N CYS A 101 41.42 -4.25 -5.37
CA CYS A 101 40.57 -5.25 -4.75
C CYS A 101 40.99 -6.68 -5.09
N GLY A 102 40.72 -7.60 -4.17
CA GLY A 102 40.95 -9.02 -4.36
C GLY A 102 39.97 -9.66 -5.34
N GLY A 103 40.30 -10.86 -5.83
CA GLY A 103 39.38 -11.61 -6.68
C GLY A 103 38.08 -11.95 -5.95
N GLY A 104 36.94 -11.55 -6.54
CA GLY A 104 35.61 -11.73 -5.96
C GLY A 104 35.12 -10.54 -5.12
N GLU A 105 35.94 -9.50 -4.96
CA GLU A 105 35.53 -8.22 -4.38
C GLU A 105 35.14 -7.23 -5.50
N VAL A 106 34.27 -6.29 -5.15
CA VAL A 106 33.85 -5.17 -6.00
C VAL A 106 34.22 -3.86 -5.31
N CYS A 107 34.52 -2.84 -6.09
CA CYS A 107 34.69 -1.50 -5.54
C CYS A 107 33.33 -0.88 -5.22
N SER A 108 33.09 -0.59 -3.94
CA SER A 108 31.91 0.14 -3.48
C SER A 108 32.38 1.28 -2.59
N PHE A 109 32.18 2.53 -3.03
CA PHE A 109 32.55 3.75 -2.30
C PHE A 109 33.99 3.78 -1.77
N GLN A 110 34.96 3.48 -2.66
CA GLN A 110 36.40 3.42 -2.35
C GLN A 110 36.78 2.34 -1.33
N LYS A 111 35.95 1.31 -1.18
CA LYS A 111 36.24 0.13 -0.36
C LYS A 111 36.01 -1.14 -1.17
N CYS A 112 36.90 -2.10 -0.99
CA CYS A 112 36.72 -3.43 -1.54
C CYS A 112 35.71 -4.20 -0.67
N VAL A 113 34.65 -4.69 -1.31
CA VAL A 113 33.54 -5.38 -0.65
C VAL A 113 33.30 -6.70 -1.35
N VAL A 114 33.08 -7.77 -0.58
CA VAL A 114 32.59 -9.05 -1.12
C VAL A 114 31.07 -8.95 -1.30
N PRO A 115 30.52 -9.11 -2.52
CA PRO A 115 29.08 -9.10 -2.74
C PRO A 115 28.36 -10.18 -1.91
N GLY A 116 27.23 -9.80 -1.32
CA GLY A 116 26.42 -10.66 -0.46
C GLY A 116 25.47 -11.60 -1.21
N ALA A 117 24.32 -11.90 -0.57
CA ALA A 117 23.27 -12.72 -1.17
C ALA A 117 22.70 -12.07 -2.44
N THR A 118 22.12 -12.89 -3.32
CA THR A 118 21.28 -12.38 -4.41
C THR A 118 20.07 -11.68 -3.81
N CYS A 119 19.71 -10.54 -4.37
CA CYS A 119 18.54 -9.76 -3.97
C CYS A 119 17.72 -9.36 -5.19
N VAL A 120 16.42 -9.18 -4.99
CA VAL A 120 15.50 -8.62 -5.97
C VAL A 120 15.10 -7.20 -5.59
N ASP A 121 15.10 -6.89 -4.29
CA ASP A 121 15.01 -5.55 -3.76
C ASP A 121 15.76 -5.41 -2.43
N ALA A 122 15.64 -4.27 -1.75
CA ALA A 122 16.35 -3.99 -0.51
C ALA A 122 15.96 -4.89 0.67
N THR A 123 14.77 -5.49 0.65
CA THR A 123 14.25 -6.34 1.74
C THR A 123 14.93 -7.71 1.81
N ASP A 124 15.51 -8.18 0.70
CA ASP A 124 16.31 -9.41 0.65
C ASP A 124 17.70 -9.25 1.30
N CYS A 125 18.09 -8.03 1.61
CA CYS A 125 19.40 -7.71 2.17
C CYS A 125 19.36 -7.53 3.69
N PRO A 126 20.48 -7.80 4.40
CA PRO A 126 20.57 -7.50 5.82
C PRO A 126 20.32 -6.01 6.11
N GLU A 127 19.97 -5.69 7.36
CA GLU A 127 19.94 -4.28 7.81
C GLU A 127 21.27 -3.58 7.45
N ASP A 128 21.19 -2.30 7.07
CA ASP A 128 22.30 -1.48 6.56
C ASP A 128 22.93 -1.93 5.23
N ASN A 129 22.22 -2.71 4.41
CA ASN A 129 22.64 -3.08 3.05
C ASN A 129 21.63 -2.58 1.99
N TYR A 130 22.06 -2.54 0.73
CA TYR A 130 21.22 -2.24 -0.42
C TYR A 130 21.42 -3.28 -1.53
N CYS A 131 20.46 -3.40 -2.44
CA CYS A 131 20.56 -4.30 -3.58
C CYS A 131 21.27 -3.63 -4.77
N GLU A 132 22.49 -4.07 -5.08
CA GLU A 132 23.28 -3.58 -6.21
C GLU A 132 22.97 -4.40 -7.47
N TYR A 133 22.10 -3.88 -8.32
CA TYR A 133 21.60 -4.56 -9.52
C TYR A 133 22.67 -4.79 -10.60
N THR A 134 23.74 -3.98 -10.63
CA THR A 134 24.82 -4.18 -11.62
C THR A 134 25.62 -5.47 -11.41
N LEU A 135 25.45 -6.11 -10.24
CA LEU A 135 26.13 -7.35 -9.86
C LEU A 135 25.24 -8.59 -9.95
N GLY A 136 23.98 -8.43 -10.36
CA GLY A 136 23.08 -9.55 -10.60
C GLY A 136 22.93 -9.88 -12.08
N GLU A 137 22.02 -10.79 -12.35
CA GLU A 137 21.70 -11.21 -13.70
C GLU A 137 20.69 -10.23 -14.32
N GLU A 138 20.90 -9.92 -15.60
CA GLU A 138 19.95 -9.13 -16.38
C GLU A 138 18.57 -9.79 -16.36
N ARG A 139 17.53 -8.96 -16.48
CA ARG A 139 16.13 -9.39 -16.57
C ARG A 139 16.00 -10.54 -17.56
N GLU A 140 15.61 -11.73 -17.07
CA GLU A 140 15.22 -12.81 -17.98
C GLU A 140 14.01 -12.36 -18.81
N PRO A 141 14.00 -12.62 -20.13
CA PRO A 141 12.84 -12.30 -20.95
C PRO A 141 11.63 -13.06 -20.42
N PRO A 142 10.44 -12.41 -20.36
CA PRO A 142 9.24 -13.07 -19.88
C PRO A 142 9.00 -14.36 -20.68
N ASP A 143 8.66 -15.45 -19.99
CA ASP A 143 8.27 -16.69 -20.65
C ASP A 143 7.09 -16.38 -21.60
N PRO A 144 7.08 -16.91 -22.84
CA PRO A 144 6.03 -16.63 -23.82
C PRO A 144 4.59 -16.93 -23.36
N MET A 145 4.40 -17.71 -22.29
CA MET A 145 3.11 -17.98 -21.66
C MET A 145 2.72 -16.95 -20.59
N CYS A 146 3.61 -16.02 -20.24
CA CYS A 146 3.52 -15.11 -19.11
C CYS A 146 3.34 -13.68 -19.65
N MET A 147 2.12 -13.17 -19.49
CA MET A 147 1.65 -11.99 -20.22
C MET A 147 1.97 -10.67 -19.49
N GLY A 148 2.71 -10.70 -18.38
CA GLY A 148 2.92 -9.51 -17.58
C GLY A 148 3.77 -9.67 -16.33
N GLY A 149 3.59 -8.75 -15.39
CA GLY A 149 4.31 -8.72 -14.12
C GLY A 149 5.69 -8.05 -14.18
N ALA A 150 6.19 -7.71 -12.99
CA ALA A 150 7.53 -7.19 -12.77
C ALA A 150 8.53 -8.36 -12.78
N SER A 151 9.09 -8.67 -13.95
CA SER A 151 10.33 -9.46 -13.99
C SER A 151 11.48 -8.52 -13.60
N LEU A 152 11.85 -8.56 -12.33
CA LEU A 152 12.85 -7.69 -11.74
C LEU A 152 14.25 -8.22 -12.05
N ALA A 153 15.19 -7.32 -12.36
CA ALA A 153 16.60 -7.67 -12.39
C ALA A 153 17.03 -8.13 -11.00
N THR A 154 17.95 -9.08 -10.92
CA THR A 154 18.55 -9.42 -9.63
C THR A 154 19.75 -8.52 -9.37
N GLY A 155 20.18 -8.46 -8.12
CA GLY A 155 21.40 -7.78 -7.68
C GLY A 155 22.16 -8.60 -6.65
N LYS A 156 23.17 -7.97 -6.05
CA LYS A 156 23.86 -8.49 -4.87
C LYS A 156 23.79 -7.50 -3.73
N CYS A 157 23.59 -8.01 -2.51
CA CYS A 157 23.58 -7.15 -1.33
C CYS A 157 24.98 -6.56 -1.07
N LEU A 158 25.07 -5.24 -1.01
CA LEU A 158 26.27 -4.50 -0.60
C LEU A 158 25.95 -3.62 0.62
N PRO A 159 26.93 -3.31 1.49
CA PRO A 159 26.75 -2.36 2.57
C PRO A 159 26.27 -1.01 2.04
N GLN A 160 25.33 -0.38 2.75
CA GLN A 160 24.89 0.96 2.43
C GLN A 160 26.06 1.93 2.46
N PRO A 161 26.14 2.84 1.48
CA PRO A 161 27.15 3.89 1.51
C PRO A 161 26.98 4.78 2.73
N PRO A 162 28.09 5.32 3.27
CA PRO A 162 28.01 6.38 4.27
C PRO A 162 27.22 7.57 3.73
N GLU A 163 26.41 8.21 4.58
CA GLU A 163 25.84 9.52 4.28
C GLU A 163 26.94 10.59 4.36
N CYS A 164 26.94 11.54 3.42
CA CYS A 164 27.80 12.72 3.51
C CYS A 164 27.35 13.63 4.67
N GLU A 165 28.28 14.38 5.26
CA GLU A 165 27.91 15.42 6.23
C GLU A 165 26.97 16.45 5.58
N GLU A 166 26.09 17.05 6.39
CA GLU A 166 25.09 18.02 5.90
C GLU A 166 25.76 19.17 5.13
N GLY A 167 25.34 19.37 3.87
CA GLY A 167 25.87 20.40 2.98
C GLY A 167 27.18 20.04 2.26
N VAL A 168 27.69 18.81 2.39
CA VAL A 168 28.84 18.31 1.63
C VAL A 168 28.37 17.62 0.35
N GLU A 169 28.80 18.12 -0.80
CA GLU A 169 28.59 17.46 -2.09
C GLU A 169 29.67 16.37 -2.29
N PRO A 170 29.28 15.14 -2.68
CA PRO A 170 30.25 14.07 -2.93
C PRO A 170 31.14 14.38 -4.14
N ASP A 171 32.42 14.05 -4.04
CA ASP A 171 33.38 14.14 -5.15
C ASP A 171 33.01 13.12 -6.24
N PRO A 172 32.72 13.54 -7.49
CA PRO A 172 32.33 12.63 -8.57
C PRO A 172 33.47 11.69 -9.00
N ASP A 173 34.73 12.09 -8.82
CA ASP A 173 35.90 11.30 -9.22
C ASP A 173 36.38 10.37 -8.08
N ALA A 174 35.93 10.61 -6.84
CA ALA A 174 36.33 9.87 -5.66
C ALA A 174 35.16 9.71 -4.66
N ILE A 175 34.05 9.12 -5.10
CA ILE A 175 32.84 9.03 -4.28
C ILE A 175 33.04 8.15 -3.03
N THR A 176 32.96 8.75 -1.85
CA THR A 176 33.10 8.06 -0.54
C THR A 176 31.82 8.04 0.29
N CYS A 177 30.80 8.80 -0.11
CA CYS A 177 29.51 8.92 0.56
C CYS A 177 28.42 9.30 -0.45
N LEU A 178 27.16 9.13 -0.07
CA LEU A 178 26.02 9.70 -0.79
C LEU A 178 25.46 10.89 -0.01
N ALA A 179 25.09 11.96 -0.70
CA ALA A 179 24.23 12.98 -0.10
C ALA A 179 22.92 12.32 0.36
N GLN A 180 22.31 12.86 1.42
CA GLN A 180 21.02 12.35 1.90
C GLN A 180 20.04 12.23 0.73
N CYS A 181 19.50 11.02 0.55
CA CYS A 181 18.54 10.71 -0.50
C CYS A 181 17.18 11.31 -0.14
N GLU A 182 17.09 12.64 -0.18
CA GLU A 182 15.84 13.37 -0.01
C GLU A 182 15.35 13.80 -1.39
N VAL A 183 14.46 13.00 -1.98
CA VAL A 183 13.67 13.46 -3.11
C VAL A 183 12.65 14.45 -2.56
N LYS A 184 12.93 15.75 -2.73
CA LYS A 184 11.91 16.79 -2.66
C LYS A 184 11.31 16.89 -4.08
N PRO A 185 10.23 16.16 -4.41
CA PRO A 185 9.64 16.27 -5.73
C PRO A 185 9.28 17.74 -5.97
N PRO A 186 9.52 18.29 -7.17
CA PRO A 186 9.01 19.61 -7.49
C PRO A 186 7.51 19.61 -7.21
N VAL A 187 7.04 20.63 -6.49
CA VAL A 187 5.60 20.86 -6.34
C VAL A 187 5.11 21.36 -7.68
N ASP A 188 4.73 20.44 -8.55
CA ASP A 188 4.00 20.72 -9.78
C ASP A 188 2.50 20.74 -9.49
N ASP A 189 1.70 21.29 -10.41
CA ASP A 189 0.25 21.15 -10.32
C ASP A 189 -0.11 19.65 -10.37
N PHE A 190 -1.02 19.20 -9.51
CA PHE A 190 -1.57 17.84 -9.54
C PHE A 190 -2.49 17.70 -10.77
N ALA A 191 -1.87 17.72 -11.96
CA ALA A 191 -2.52 17.58 -13.25
C ALA A 191 -2.90 16.12 -13.45
N ILE A 192 -4.16 15.80 -13.17
CA ILE A 192 -4.71 14.46 -13.35
C ILE A 192 -4.95 14.22 -14.84
N GLU A 193 -4.27 13.23 -15.41
CA GLU A 193 -4.53 12.73 -16.74
C GLU A 193 -5.17 11.34 -16.69
N LEU A 194 -6.10 11.07 -17.60
CA LEU A 194 -6.73 9.76 -17.69
C LEU A 194 -5.68 8.72 -18.09
N LYS A 195 -5.38 7.78 -17.19
CA LYS A 195 -4.53 6.63 -17.51
C LYS A 195 -5.31 5.57 -18.30
N TYR A 196 -6.42 5.10 -17.73
CA TYR A 196 -7.31 4.09 -18.32
C TYR A 196 -8.77 4.34 -17.92
N ALA A 197 -9.70 3.84 -18.73
CA ALA A 197 -11.12 3.84 -18.43
C ALA A 197 -11.73 2.48 -18.78
N TRP A 198 -12.75 2.07 -18.01
CA TRP A 198 -13.55 0.88 -18.24
C TRP A 198 -15.04 1.27 -18.35
N GLY A 199 -15.87 0.41 -18.95
CA GLY A 199 -17.31 0.62 -19.11
C GLY A 199 -17.65 1.43 -20.34
N GLY A 200 -17.09 2.64 -20.51
CA GLY A 200 -17.21 3.43 -21.74
C GLY A 200 -18.63 3.85 -22.15
N GLU A 201 -19.65 3.49 -21.37
CA GLU A 201 -21.05 3.84 -21.61
C GLU A 201 -21.37 5.17 -20.92
N VAL A 202 -21.75 6.18 -21.71
CA VAL A 202 -22.09 7.53 -21.20
C VAL A 202 -23.56 7.90 -21.42
N LEU A 203 -24.38 6.95 -21.91
CA LEU A 203 -25.81 7.15 -22.15
C LEU A 203 -26.64 6.06 -21.45
N PRO A 204 -27.75 6.42 -20.78
CA PRO A 204 -28.57 5.46 -20.05
C PRO A 204 -29.41 4.56 -20.98
N PRO A 205 -29.78 3.34 -20.51
CA PRO A 205 -29.33 2.72 -19.27
C PRO A 205 -27.89 2.21 -19.41
N THR A 206 -27.01 2.68 -18.51
CA THR A 206 -25.63 2.21 -18.37
C THR A 206 -25.65 0.94 -17.54
N SER A 207 -25.04 -0.13 -18.04
CA SER A 207 -24.85 -1.40 -17.34
C SER A 207 -23.52 -1.45 -16.56
N SER A 208 -22.79 -0.34 -16.60
CA SER A 208 -21.44 -0.15 -16.06
C SER A 208 -21.39 0.79 -14.86
N ASP A 209 -22.54 1.10 -14.24
CA ASP A 209 -22.57 1.98 -13.06
C ASP A 209 -21.93 1.27 -11.86
N VAL A 210 -21.03 1.96 -11.15
CA VAL A 210 -20.37 1.48 -9.93
C VAL A 210 -20.66 2.45 -8.77
N MET A 211 -21.03 1.91 -7.61
CA MET A 211 -21.32 2.71 -6.40
C MET A 211 -20.77 2.02 -5.15
N MET A 212 -19.55 1.51 -5.28
CA MET A 212 -18.77 0.90 -4.21
C MET A 212 -17.28 1.19 -4.44
N THR A 213 -16.46 1.08 -3.38
CA THR A 213 -15.02 1.29 -3.46
C THR A 213 -14.35 0.06 -4.08
N PRO A 214 -13.72 0.13 -5.26
CA PRO A 214 -13.06 -1.03 -5.85
C PRO A 214 -11.93 -1.52 -4.95
N ILE A 215 -11.65 -2.83 -5.00
CA ILE A 215 -10.43 -3.40 -4.40
C ILE A 215 -9.38 -3.65 -5.48
N VAL A 216 -8.12 -3.63 -5.08
CA VAL A 216 -6.96 -3.91 -5.94
C VAL A 216 -6.22 -5.09 -5.30
N ILE A 217 -6.07 -6.19 -6.03
CA ILE A 217 -5.50 -7.44 -5.52
C ILE A 217 -4.90 -8.26 -6.67
N GLN A 218 -3.87 -9.03 -6.39
CA GLN A 218 -3.24 -9.95 -7.33
C GLN A 218 -4.05 -11.25 -7.35
N LEU A 219 -4.53 -11.70 -8.50
CA LEU A 219 -5.31 -12.95 -8.59
C LEU A 219 -4.58 -14.06 -9.35
N ASP A 220 -3.58 -13.75 -10.15
CA ASP A 220 -2.82 -14.73 -10.91
C ASP A 220 -1.32 -14.43 -11.00
N ASP A 221 -0.57 -15.50 -11.26
CA ASP A 221 0.88 -15.49 -11.42
C ASP A 221 1.21 -15.07 -12.86
N ASP A 222 1.20 -13.76 -13.11
CA ASP A 222 1.46 -13.18 -14.43
C ASP A 222 2.92 -13.34 -14.86
N ASN A 223 3.82 -13.49 -13.90
CA ASN A 223 5.26 -13.58 -14.11
C ASN A 223 5.80 -15.03 -14.13
N CYS A 224 4.95 -16.01 -13.79
CA CYS A 224 5.19 -17.45 -13.77
C CYS A 224 6.29 -17.92 -12.81
N ASP A 225 6.50 -17.24 -11.68
CA ASP A 225 7.43 -17.67 -10.63
C ASP A 225 6.83 -18.69 -9.64
N GLY A 226 5.58 -19.09 -9.88
CA GLY A 226 4.82 -20.04 -9.07
C GLY A 226 4.17 -19.41 -7.84
N LYS A 227 4.09 -18.08 -7.76
CA LYS A 227 3.51 -17.34 -6.64
C LYS A 227 2.60 -16.24 -7.15
N VAL A 228 1.58 -15.91 -6.37
CA VAL A 228 0.75 -14.72 -6.58
C VAL A 228 1.17 -13.69 -5.53
N ASN A 229 1.88 -12.65 -5.94
CA ASN A 229 2.47 -11.66 -5.04
C ASN A 229 2.60 -10.27 -5.70
N GLU A 230 3.23 -9.32 -5.02
CA GLU A 230 3.40 -7.92 -5.46
C GLU A 230 4.11 -7.73 -6.81
N LYS A 231 4.70 -8.80 -7.37
CA LYS A 231 5.35 -8.80 -8.68
C LYS A 231 4.40 -9.11 -9.83
N ASP A 232 3.19 -9.59 -9.56
CA ASP A 232 2.18 -9.82 -10.59
C ASP A 232 1.46 -8.52 -10.99
N ILE A 233 0.57 -8.56 -11.98
CA ILE A 233 -0.27 -7.41 -12.31
C ILE A 233 -1.49 -7.44 -11.37
N PRO A 234 -1.82 -6.32 -10.71
CA PRO A 234 -3.06 -6.25 -9.94
C PRO A 234 -4.30 -6.23 -10.79
N GLU A 235 -5.28 -7.03 -10.36
CA GLU A 235 -6.66 -6.90 -10.76
C GLU A 235 -7.38 -5.83 -9.93
N LEU A 236 -8.21 -5.05 -10.62
CA LEU A 236 -9.21 -4.19 -10.01
C LEU A 236 -10.54 -4.94 -10.01
N LEU A 237 -11.13 -5.11 -8.82
CA LEU A 237 -12.43 -5.74 -8.67
C LEU A 237 -13.47 -4.75 -8.20
N PHE A 238 -14.64 -4.82 -8.82
CA PHE A 238 -15.79 -3.98 -8.49
C PHE A 238 -17.08 -4.63 -8.96
N SER A 239 -18.20 -4.20 -8.38
CA SER A 239 -19.53 -4.64 -8.79
C SER A 239 -20.27 -3.53 -9.52
N THR A 240 -20.92 -3.88 -10.63
CA THR A 240 -21.74 -2.96 -11.42
C THR A 240 -23.23 -3.21 -11.23
N PHE A 241 -24.04 -2.20 -11.57
CA PHE A 241 -25.49 -2.29 -11.67
C PHE A 241 -26.00 -1.51 -12.88
N THR A 242 -27.31 -1.61 -13.15
CA THR A 242 -27.95 -0.90 -14.27
C THR A 242 -28.91 0.18 -13.79
N GLY A 243 -28.80 1.39 -14.33
CA GLY A 243 -29.85 2.43 -14.26
C GLY A 243 -30.26 2.81 -12.83
N GLY A 244 -29.30 2.95 -11.92
CA GLY A 244 -29.57 3.29 -10.52
C GLY A 244 -30.04 2.12 -9.63
N ALA A 245 -30.07 0.89 -10.14
CA ALA A 245 -30.49 -0.30 -9.40
C ALA A 245 -29.39 -0.88 -8.48
N TYR A 246 -28.64 -0.02 -7.78
CA TYR A 246 -27.52 -0.40 -6.90
C TYR A 246 -27.91 -1.25 -5.67
N TYR A 247 -29.21 -1.51 -5.51
CA TYR A 247 -29.81 -2.27 -4.42
C TYR A 247 -30.36 -3.64 -4.86
N LYS A 248 -30.08 -4.02 -6.10
CA LYS A 248 -30.53 -5.25 -6.75
C LYS A 248 -29.34 -6.17 -6.97
N GLN A 249 -29.54 -7.20 -7.78
CA GLN A 249 -28.46 -7.99 -8.35
C GLN A 249 -27.43 -7.15 -9.10
N GLY A 250 -26.16 -7.39 -8.81
CA GLY A 250 -25.01 -6.78 -9.47
C GLY A 250 -24.11 -7.80 -10.14
N THR A 251 -23.30 -7.31 -11.08
CA THR A 251 -22.27 -8.10 -11.77
C THR A 251 -20.92 -7.81 -11.14
N LEU A 252 -20.21 -8.85 -10.70
CA LEU A 252 -18.83 -8.71 -10.21
C LEU A 252 -17.87 -8.79 -11.38
N HIS A 253 -16.93 -7.85 -11.47
CA HIS A 253 -15.88 -7.81 -12.50
C HIS A 253 -14.51 -7.94 -11.86
N ALA A 254 -13.60 -8.60 -12.56
CA ALA A 254 -12.16 -8.44 -12.37
C ALA A 254 -11.54 -7.97 -13.68
N ILE A 255 -10.84 -6.83 -13.62
CA ILE A 255 -10.12 -6.28 -14.76
C ILE A 255 -8.65 -6.12 -14.42
N SER A 256 -7.79 -6.24 -15.41
CA SER A 256 -6.35 -6.03 -15.29
C SER A 256 -5.89 -5.01 -16.34
N VAL A 257 -4.67 -4.50 -16.19
CA VAL A 257 -4.05 -3.65 -17.21
C VAL A 257 -2.83 -4.37 -17.78
N VAL A 258 -3.01 -5.00 -18.94
CA VAL A 258 -1.97 -5.80 -19.61
C VAL A 258 -1.48 -5.05 -20.84
N GLY A 259 -0.17 -4.82 -20.95
CA GLY A 259 0.41 -4.11 -22.09
C GLY A 259 -0.09 -2.67 -22.28
N GLY A 260 -0.64 -2.05 -21.23
CA GLY A 260 -1.26 -0.72 -21.30
C GLY A 260 -2.71 -0.71 -21.80
N GLU A 261 -3.37 -1.86 -21.88
CA GLU A 261 -4.78 -1.98 -22.23
C GLU A 261 -5.57 -2.59 -21.07
N VAL A 262 -6.81 -2.13 -20.88
CA VAL A 262 -7.72 -2.72 -19.90
C VAL A 262 -8.25 -4.05 -20.45
N VAL A 263 -8.06 -5.12 -19.68
CA VAL A 263 -8.51 -6.48 -20.01
C VAL A 263 -9.51 -6.95 -18.96
N GLU A 264 -10.69 -7.36 -19.39
CA GLU A 264 -11.63 -8.06 -18.51
C GLU A 264 -11.16 -9.51 -18.35
N LYS A 265 -10.72 -9.87 -17.13
CA LYS A 265 -10.27 -11.23 -16.82
C LYS A 265 -11.47 -12.16 -16.73
N TRP A 266 -12.50 -11.71 -16.02
CA TRP A 266 -13.79 -12.38 -15.93
C TRP A 266 -14.88 -11.43 -15.41
N ALA A 267 -16.12 -11.80 -15.65
CA ALA A 267 -17.31 -11.13 -15.13
C ALA A 267 -18.39 -12.14 -14.75
N LEU A 268 -19.01 -11.95 -13.59
CA LEU A 268 -20.02 -12.85 -13.03
C LEU A 268 -21.31 -12.07 -12.82
N ALA A 269 -22.30 -12.34 -13.67
CA ALA A 269 -23.59 -11.64 -13.60
C ALA A 269 -24.43 -12.10 -12.41
N ASP A 270 -25.11 -11.15 -11.77
CA ASP A 270 -26.11 -11.38 -10.73
C ASP A 270 -25.61 -12.17 -9.51
N VAL A 271 -24.39 -11.89 -9.04
CA VAL A 271 -23.80 -12.63 -7.89
C VAL A 271 -23.60 -11.79 -6.64
N THR A 272 -23.53 -10.45 -6.75
CA THR A 272 -23.28 -9.54 -5.62
C THR A 272 -24.42 -8.56 -5.37
N GLN A 273 -24.44 -7.97 -4.17
CA GLN A 273 -25.06 -6.68 -3.90
C GLN A 273 -24.08 -5.57 -4.35
N PRO A 274 -24.34 -4.82 -5.44
CA PRO A 274 -23.34 -3.95 -6.05
C PRO A 274 -23.05 -2.65 -5.28
N GLY A 275 -23.86 -2.31 -4.29
CA GLY A 275 -23.54 -1.27 -3.31
C GLY A 275 -22.73 -1.75 -2.09
N GLY A 276 -22.49 -3.06 -1.96
CA GLY A 276 -21.66 -3.63 -0.92
C GLY A 276 -20.18 -3.58 -1.28
N GLY A 277 -19.32 -3.54 -0.26
CA GLY A 277 -17.88 -3.63 -0.41
C GLY A 277 -17.40 -5.05 -0.71
N LEU A 278 -16.14 -5.15 -1.13
CA LEU A 278 -15.42 -6.39 -1.35
C LEU A 278 -14.27 -6.48 -0.35
N ALA A 279 -13.88 -7.70 0.01
CA ALA A 279 -12.63 -7.98 0.70
C ALA A 279 -11.87 -9.07 -0.06
N GLY A 280 -10.54 -9.01 -0.04
CA GLY A 280 -9.70 -10.03 -0.64
C GLY A 280 -8.57 -10.43 0.30
N GLY A 281 -8.23 -11.72 0.32
CA GLY A 281 -7.16 -12.28 1.14
C GLY A 281 -7.09 -13.80 0.96
N ASP A 282 -5.93 -14.39 1.24
CA ASP A 282 -5.74 -15.85 1.22
C ASP A 282 -6.50 -16.48 2.39
N LEU A 283 -7.64 -17.11 2.10
CA LEU A 283 -8.54 -17.64 3.13
C LEU A 283 -8.27 -19.10 3.44
N ASP A 284 -7.50 -19.80 2.61
CA ASP A 284 -7.31 -21.23 2.71
C ASP A 284 -5.85 -21.69 2.87
N GLY A 285 -4.92 -20.74 2.80
CA GLY A 285 -3.49 -20.85 3.05
C GLY A 285 -2.68 -21.35 1.87
N ASP A 286 -3.20 -21.25 0.64
CA ASP A 286 -2.53 -21.73 -0.58
C ASP A 286 -1.65 -20.68 -1.28
N GLY A 287 -1.65 -19.44 -0.77
CA GLY A 287 -0.88 -18.32 -1.31
C GLY A 287 -1.57 -17.56 -2.45
N VAL A 288 -2.83 -17.89 -2.77
CA VAL A 288 -3.67 -17.17 -3.74
C VAL A 288 -4.88 -16.58 -3.00
N PRO A 289 -5.21 -15.30 -3.20
CA PRO A 289 -6.31 -14.72 -2.46
C PRO A 289 -7.69 -15.10 -3.01
N GLU A 290 -8.62 -15.33 -2.09
CA GLU A 290 -10.06 -15.38 -2.35
C GLU A 290 -10.69 -13.99 -2.20
N ILE A 291 -11.89 -13.86 -2.75
CA ILE A 291 -12.69 -12.62 -2.76
C ILE A 291 -13.99 -12.86 -2.03
N VAL A 292 -14.30 -12.03 -1.03
CA VAL A 292 -15.56 -12.08 -0.27
C VAL A 292 -16.42 -10.86 -0.62
N ALA A 293 -17.71 -11.10 -0.86
CA ALA A 293 -18.69 -10.08 -1.18
C ALA A 293 -20.01 -10.28 -0.43
N CYS A 294 -20.77 -9.19 -0.29
CA CYS A 294 -22.18 -9.31 0.04
C CYS A 294 -22.93 -9.99 -1.10
N ALA A 295 -23.69 -11.05 -0.76
CA ALA A 295 -24.41 -11.86 -1.74
C ALA A 295 -25.53 -11.08 -2.43
N ASN A 296 -25.90 -11.53 -3.62
CA ASN A 296 -27.00 -10.96 -4.41
C ASN A 296 -28.35 -10.90 -3.62
N PRO A 297 -29.00 -9.74 -3.50
CA PRO A 297 -30.34 -9.59 -2.91
C PRO A 297 -31.48 -10.12 -3.80
N GLY A 298 -31.21 -10.40 -5.07
CA GLY A 298 -32.14 -10.80 -6.11
C GLY A 298 -32.81 -9.62 -6.84
N PRO A 299 -33.71 -9.90 -7.80
CA PRO A 299 -34.41 -8.85 -8.56
C PRO A 299 -35.52 -8.17 -7.75
N GLY A 300 -35.90 -8.78 -6.63
CA GLY A 300 -36.93 -8.29 -5.70
C GLY A 300 -36.49 -7.05 -4.92
N GLY A 301 -37.37 -6.52 -4.06
CA GLY A 301 -37.11 -5.29 -3.30
C GLY A 301 -37.65 -4.04 -4.00
N GLN A 302 -37.89 -2.98 -3.24
CA GLN A 302 -38.44 -1.71 -3.70
C GLN A 302 -37.50 -0.53 -3.43
N SER A 303 -36.52 -0.71 -2.54
CA SER A 303 -35.65 0.35 -2.08
C SER A 303 -34.34 -0.20 -1.54
N CYS A 304 -33.28 0.60 -1.61
CA CYS A 304 -32.02 0.32 -0.91
C CYS A 304 -32.17 0.16 0.61
N CYS A 305 -33.27 0.62 1.20
CA CYS A 305 -33.52 0.58 2.64
C CYS A 305 -34.40 -0.61 3.08
N ASP A 306 -34.75 -1.54 2.18
CA ASP A 306 -35.57 -2.70 2.55
C ASP A 306 -34.75 -3.88 3.07
N ALA A 307 -35.43 -4.83 3.72
CA ALA A 307 -34.79 -6.00 4.32
C ALA A 307 -34.02 -6.84 3.30
N LEU A 308 -34.48 -6.89 2.04
CA LEU A 308 -33.86 -7.73 1.03
C LEU A 308 -32.52 -7.14 0.57
N ALA A 309 -32.47 -5.81 0.38
CA ALA A 309 -31.24 -5.11 0.04
C ALA A 309 -30.23 -5.08 1.21
N GLN A 310 -30.72 -5.07 2.44
CA GLN A 310 -29.90 -4.87 3.64
C GLN A 310 -29.47 -6.17 4.33
N ASN A 311 -30.23 -7.24 4.20
CA ASN A 311 -29.94 -8.54 4.80
C ASN A 311 -29.65 -9.56 3.72
N THR A 312 -28.49 -9.39 3.09
CA THR A 312 -27.92 -10.43 2.24
C THR A 312 -26.98 -11.30 3.06
N GLY A 313 -26.80 -12.54 2.64
CA GLY A 313 -25.69 -13.35 3.13
C GLY A 313 -24.36 -12.89 2.51
N VAL A 314 -23.36 -13.75 2.59
CA VAL A 314 -22.07 -13.55 1.95
C VAL A 314 -21.77 -14.65 0.96
N ILE A 315 -20.96 -14.32 -0.04
CA ILE A 315 -20.43 -15.25 -1.02
C ILE A 315 -18.93 -15.01 -1.16
N ALA A 316 -18.17 -16.09 -1.29
CA ALA A 316 -16.75 -16.05 -1.57
C ALA A 316 -16.44 -16.70 -2.92
N PHE A 317 -15.46 -16.17 -3.61
CA PHE A 317 -14.97 -16.63 -4.91
C PHE A 317 -13.48 -16.90 -4.83
N LYS A 318 -13.03 -17.88 -5.63
CA LYS A 318 -11.61 -18.06 -5.92
C LYS A 318 -11.12 -16.98 -6.88
N ALA A 319 -9.81 -16.87 -7.04
CA ALA A 319 -9.17 -15.95 -7.97
C ALA A 319 -9.69 -16.02 -9.43
N ASP A 320 -10.12 -17.21 -9.89
CA ASP A 320 -10.69 -17.39 -11.23
C ASP A 320 -12.19 -17.03 -11.33
N GLY A 321 -12.77 -16.50 -10.26
CA GLY A 321 -14.19 -16.18 -10.16
C GLY A 321 -15.10 -17.38 -9.89
N SER A 322 -14.57 -18.60 -9.76
CA SER A 322 -15.39 -19.75 -9.39
C SER A 322 -15.85 -19.66 -7.92
N PRO A 323 -17.03 -20.21 -7.57
CA PRO A 323 -17.51 -20.16 -6.19
C PRO A 323 -16.57 -20.90 -5.22
N PHE A 324 -16.22 -20.27 -4.11
CA PHE A 324 -15.48 -20.89 -3.02
C PHE A 324 -16.42 -21.43 -1.94
N TRP A 325 -17.20 -20.55 -1.31
CA TRP A 325 -18.28 -20.90 -0.38
C TRP A 325 -19.35 -19.81 -0.35
N SER A 326 -20.48 -20.09 0.31
CA SER A 326 -21.50 -19.07 0.60
C SER A 326 -22.12 -19.31 1.97
N GLN A 327 -22.47 -18.23 2.67
CA GLN A 327 -23.21 -18.26 3.92
C GLN A 327 -24.44 -17.37 3.77
N LEU A 328 -25.58 -18.00 3.46
CA LEU A 328 -26.82 -17.33 3.09
C LEU A 328 -27.89 -17.34 4.21
N ASP A 329 -27.51 -17.72 5.44
CA ASP A 329 -28.40 -17.62 6.61
C ASP A 329 -28.56 -16.15 7.02
N VAL A 330 -29.49 -15.45 6.37
CA VAL A 330 -29.84 -14.04 6.61
C VAL A 330 -30.52 -13.80 7.98
N GLY A 331 -30.67 -14.83 8.80
CA GLY A 331 -31.02 -14.71 10.22
C GLY A 331 -29.81 -14.49 11.13
N LYS A 332 -28.59 -14.67 10.61
CA LYS A 332 -27.32 -14.57 11.36
C LYS A 332 -26.29 -13.69 10.66
N VAL A 333 -26.28 -13.72 9.33
CA VAL A 333 -25.32 -12.98 8.51
C VAL A 333 -26.06 -11.90 7.74
N HIS A 334 -25.71 -10.65 8.03
CA HIS A 334 -26.41 -9.47 7.55
C HIS A 334 -25.44 -8.55 6.82
N CYS A 335 -25.21 -8.78 5.53
CA CYS A 335 -24.22 -8.03 4.75
C CYS A 335 -24.84 -6.78 4.09
N GLY A 336 -25.60 -6.96 3.00
CA GLY A 336 -26.22 -5.85 2.28
C GLY A 336 -25.19 -4.83 1.77
N TYR A 337 -25.16 -3.63 2.35
CA TYR A 337 -24.23 -2.53 2.00
C TYR A 337 -22.98 -2.48 2.87
N GLU A 338 -22.64 -3.59 3.52
CA GLU A 338 -21.43 -3.67 4.31
C GLU A 338 -20.20 -3.90 3.43
N SER A 339 -19.04 -3.72 4.03
CA SER A 339 -17.77 -4.18 3.47
C SER A 339 -17.27 -5.29 4.39
N PRO A 340 -17.18 -6.54 3.93
CA PRO A 340 -16.54 -7.59 4.72
C PRO A 340 -15.14 -7.15 5.16
N ALA A 341 -14.71 -7.61 6.33
CA ALA A 341 -13.34 -7.46 6.79
C ALA A 341 -12.71 -8.83 6.98
N ILE A 342 -11.40 -8.95 6.72
CA ILE A 342 -10.65 -10.19 6.86
C ILE A 342 -9.55 -9.97 7.89
N GLY A 343 -9.39 -10.92 8.81
CA GLY A 343 -8.30 -10.90 9.78
C GLY A 343 -8.27 -12.14 10.66
N ASP A 344 -7.07 -12.54 11.05
CA ASP A 344 -6.84 -13.62 12.01
C ASP A 344 -7.09 -13.08 13.43
N VAL A 345 -8.34 -13.19 13.88
CA VAL A 345 -8.79 -12.55 15.13
C VAL A 345 -8.37 -13.31 16.38
N ASP A 346 -8.09 -14.61 16.25
CA ASP A 346 -7.62 -15.47 17.33
C ASP A 346 -6.14 -15.89 17.21
N GLN A 347 -5.42 -15.36 16.23
CA GLN A 347 -3.99 -15.54 15.98
C GLN A 347 -3.61 -17.02 15.78
N ASP A 348 -4.47 -17.81 15.13
CA ASP A 348 -4.25 -19.23 14.88
C ASP A 348 -3.55 -19.54 13.54
N GLY A 349 -3.29 -18.50 12.74
CA GLY A 349 -2.70 -18.58 11.41
C GLY A 349 -3.72 -18.69 10.27
N THR A 350 -5.02 -18.74 10.58
CA THR A 350 -6.10 -18.80 9.60
C THR A 350 -6.98 -17.55 9.76
N PRO A 351 -7.27 -16.81 8.68
CA PRO A 351 -8.08 -15.62 8.81
C PRO A 351 -9.58 -15.94 8.97
N GLU A 352 -10.25 -15.09 9.73
CA GLU A 352 -11.70 -15.00 9.76
C GLU A 352 -12.21 -13.94 8.79
N VAL A 353 -13.49 -14.10 8.41
CA VAL A 353 -14.29 -13.08 7.73
C VAL A 353 -15.29 -12.49 8.72
N LEU A 354 -15.24 -11.17 8.91
CA LEU A 354 -16.21 -10.40 9.66
C LEU A 354 -17.20 -9.75 8.69
N VAL A 355 -18.50 -10.01 8.92
CA VAL A 355 -19.59 -9.25 8.29
C VAL A 355 -20.60 -8.88 9.35
N GLY A 356 -20.89 -7.59 9.45
CA GLY A 356 -21.73 -6.99 10.46
C GLY A 356 -21.17 -7.32 11.83
N TRP A 357 -21.92 -8.13 12.58
CA TRP A 357 -21.52 -8.62 13.90
C TRP A 357 -21.28 -10.12 13.94
N THR A 358 -20.97 -10.73 12.80
CA THR A 358 -20.83 -12.18 12.69
C THR A 358 -19.46 -12.52 12.12
N LEU A 359 -18.71 -13.31 12.89
CA LEU A 359 -17.43 -13.90 12.51
C LEU A 359 -17.69 -15.25 11.83
N LEU A 360 -17.09 -15.41 10.67
CA LEU A 360 -17.11 -16.62 9.86
C LEU A 360 -15.69 -17.17 9.72
N ASP A 361 -15.57 -18.49 9.72
CA ASP A 361 -14.34 -19.18 9.32
C ASP A 361 -14.03 -18.84 7.86
N GLY A 362 -12.83 -18.30 7.58
CA GLY A 362 -12.48 -17.80 6.26
C GLY A 362 -12.45 -18.89 5.19
N LYS A 363 -12.04 -20.11 5.55
CA LYS A 363 -11.92 -21.23 4.61
C LYS A 363 -13.26 -21.86 4.24
N THR A 364 -14.23 -21.86 5.15
CA THR A 364 -15.47 -22.63 5.00
C THR A 364 -16.73 -21.78 4.96
N GLY A 365 -16.67 -20.52 5.39
CA GLY A 365 -17.84 -19.65 5.57
C GLY A 365 -18.75 -20.06 6.73
N ALA A 366 -18.31 -20.99 7.59
CA ALA A 366 -19.08 -21.42 8.75
C ALA A 366 -19.14 -20.32 9.81
N VAL A 367 -20.32 -20.10 10.41
CA VAL A 367 -20.46 -19.13 11.51
C VAL A 367 -19.65 -19.60 12.72
N LYS A 368 -18.60 -18.87 13.08
CA LYS A 368 -17.83 -19.06 14.33
C LYS A 368 -18.55 -18.38 15.50
N LYS A 369 -19.00 -17.13 15.32
CA LYS A 369 -19.58 -16.33 16.42
C LYS A 369 -20.51 -15.22 15.92
N GLU A 370 -21.66 -15.09 16.58
CA GLU A 370 -22.49 -13.88 16.52
C GLU A 370 -22.13 -13.00 17.74
N LEU A 371 -21.47 -11.87 17.50
CA LEU A 371 -21.01 -10.92 18.52
C LEU A 371 -22.18 -10.06 19.05
N ASP A 372 -23.11 -9.71 18.16
CA ASP A 372 -24.39 -9.11 18.51
C ASP A 372 -25.54 -9.88 17.82
N PRO A 373 -26.03 -10.98 18.43
CA PRO A 373 -27.14 -11.76 17.88
C PRO A 373 -28.49 -11.02 17.94
N THR A 374 -28.54 -9.81 18.52
CA THR A 374 -29.73 -8.96 18.47
C THR A 374 -29.75 -8.06 17.25
N SER A 375 -28.62 -7.95 16.53
CA SER A 375 -28.57 -7.30 15.23
C SER A 375 -29.36 -8.13 14.23
N THR A 376 -30.26 -7.48 13.51
CA THR A 376 -31.14 -8.12 12.51
C THR A 376 -31.06 -7.43 11.15
N TRP A 377 -30.08 -6.52 11.00
CA TRP A 377 -29.96 -5.62 9.86
C TRP A 377 -28.49 -5.43 9.48
N GLY A 378 -28.21 -5.44 8.18
CA GLY A 378 -26.90 -5.05 7.65
C GLY A 378 -26.68 -3.54 7.64
N ALA A 379 -25.71 -3.10 6.84
CA ALA A 379 -25.19 -1.73 6.81
C ALA A 379 -24.63 -1.26 8.16
N LYS A 380 -23.83 -2.13 8.80
CA LYS A 380 -22.94 -1.79 9.91
C LYS A 380 -21.52 -1.99 9.41
N LEU A 381 -20.87 -0.89 9.02
CA LEU A 381 -19.44 -0.96 8.74
C LEU A 381 -18.73 -1.25 10.06
N THR A 382 -18.19 -2.46 10.16
CA THR A 382 -17.35 -2.91 11.27
C THR A 382 -15.90 -3.04 10.81
N GLY A 383 -14.98 -2.95 11.75
CA GLY A 383 -13.55 -3.06 11.52
C GLY A 383 -12.86 -3.90 12.58
N LEU A 384 -11.64 -4.32 12.27
CA LEU A 384 -10.78 -5.11 13.13
C LEU A 384 -9.59 -4.28 13.61
N SER A 385 -9.30 -4.30 14.91
CA SER A 385 -8.09 -3.70 15.51
C SER A 385 -7.86 -4.28 16.89
N ASP A 386 -6.62 -4.44 17.31
CA ASP A 386 -6.27 -4.66 18.72
C ASP A 386 -6.50 -3.35 19.49
N LEU A 387 -7.65 -3.23 20.18
CA LEU A 387 -8.09 -1.99 20.83
C LEU A 387 -7.60 -1.89 22.27
N ASP A 388 -7.36 -3.02 22.93
CA ASP A 388 -6.91 -3.08 24.32
C ASP A 388 -5.42 -3.41 24.50
N GLY A 389 -4.72 -3.72 23.40
CA GLY A 389 -3.28 -3.97 23.37
C GLY A 389 -2.91 -5.38 23.86
N ASP A 390 -3.84 -6.34 23.83
CA ASP A 390 -3.60 -7.72 24.27
C ASP A 390 -2.98 -8.63 23.20
N GLY A 391 -2.86 -8.12 21.96
CA GLY A 391 -2.28 -8.81 20.82
C GLY A 391 -3.28 -9.60 19.97
N PHE A 392 -4.57 -9.58 20.31
CA PHE A 392 -5.65 -10.15 19.51
C PHE A 392 -6.47 -9.04 18.86
N LEU A 393 -7.12 -9.33 17.72
CA LEU A 393 -7.96 -8.33 17.06
C LEU A 393 -9.34 -8.28 17.71
N ASP A 394 -9.79 -7.07 18.01
CA ASP A 394 -11.15 -6.76 18.43
C ASP A 394 -12.00 -6.28 17.26
N VAL A 395 -13.31 -6.35 17.44
CA VAL A 395 -14.31 -5.90 16.46
C VAL A 395 -14.98 -4.63 16.95
N THR A 396 -15.08 -3.61 16.10
CA THR A 396 -15.78 -2.36 16.43
C THR A 396 -16.58 -1.78 15.28
N ASP A 397 -17.69 -1.08 15.59
CA ASP A 397 -18.36 -0.13 14.69
C ASP A 397 -18.13 1.34 15.11
N GLY A 398 -17.18 1.56 16.02
CA GLY A 398 -16.98 2.82 16.72
C GLY A 398 -17.81 2.95 18.00
N GLN A 399 -19.14 2.85 17.90
CA GLN A 399 -20.02 3.01 19.06
C GLN A 399 -19.94 1.81 20.03
N ARG A 400 -19.62 0.63 19.51
CA ARG A 400 -19.49 -0.63 20.24
C ARG A 400 -18.16 -1.28 19.90
N ALA A 401 -17.61 -2.04 20.85
CA ALA A 401 -16.46 -2.91 20.61
C ALA A 401 -16.55 -4.21 21.39
N TYR A 402 -16.10 -5.29 20.77
CA TYR A 402 -16.13 -6.65 21.30
C TYR A 402 -14.82 -7.37 20.99
N ARG A 403 -14.35 -8.20 21.91
CA ARG A 403 -13.38 -9.24 21.58
C ARG A 403 -14.01 -10.29 20.68
N ALA A 404 -13.19 -11.05 19.95
CA ALA A 404 -13.65 -12.15 19.08
C ALA A 404 -14.50 -13.22 19.80
N ASP A 405 -14.28 -13.42 21.11
CA ASP A 405 -15.06 -14.36 21.92
C ASP A 405 -16.46 -13.83 22.30
N GLY A 406 -16.77 -12.57 21.99
CA GLY A 406 -18.00 -11.86 22.32
C GLY A 406 -17.95 -11.07 23.63
N THR A 407 -16.81 -11.02 24.31
CA THR A 407 -16.62 -10.15 25.47
C THR A 407 -16.76 -8.68 25.05
N VAL A 408 -17.65 -7.95 25.70
CA VAL A 408 -17.84 -6.52 25.43
C VAL A 408 -16.67 -5.72 25.98
N LEU A 409 -16.00 -4.95 25.12
CA LEU A 409 -15.04 -3.93 25.54
C LEU A 409 -15.76 -2.64 25.91
N TRP A 410 -16.68 -2.17 25.07
CA TRP A 410 -17.60 -1.07 25.38
C TRP A 410 -18.90 -1.15 24.56
N ASP A 411 -19.94 -0.49 25.06
CA ASP A 411 -21.19 -0.25 24.35
C ASP A 411 -21.71 1.15 24.69
N LEU A 412 -21.40 2.12 23.84
CA LEU A 412 -21.65 3.54 24.09
C LEU A 412 -23.05 3.99 23.65
N ARG A 413 -23.99 3.04 23.47
CA ARG A 413 -25.40 3.36 23.24
C ARG A 413 -26.02 3.99 24.47
N ALA A 414 -26.93 4.93 24.27
CA ALA A 414 -27.53 5.73 25.35
C ALA A 414 -28.27 4.87 26.40
N ASP A 415 -28.80 3.71 26.02
CA ASP A 415 -29.48 2.76 26.90
C ASP A 415 -28.55 1.70 27.52
N LYS A 416 -27.24 1.72 27.20
CA LYS A 416 -26.26 0.72 27.60
C LYS A 416 -25.18 1.28 28.53
N VAL A 417 -24.89 2.58 28.43
CA VAL A 417 -23.93 3.25 29.31
C VAL A 417 -24.47 3.38 30.75
N GLN A 418 -23.57 3.22 31.72
CA GLN A 418 -23.79 3.53 33.13
C GLN A 418 -23.77 5.04 33.36
N GLU A 419 -22.86 5.76 32.69
CA GLU A 419 -22.79 7.21 32.74
C GLU A 419 -23.42 7.82 31.48
N PRO A 420 -24.59 8.51 31.58
CA PRO A 420 -25.25 9.08 30.40
C PRO A 420 -24.38 10.05 29.59
N ALA A 421 -23.37 10.66 30.23
CA ALA A 421 -22.40 11.51 29.59
C ALA A 421 -21.44 10.78 28.65
N ASN A 422 -21.34 9.44 28.73
CA ASN A 422 -20.50 8.63 27.85
C ASN A 422 -21.22 8.17 26.58
N ALA A 423 -22.54 8.35 26.49
CA ALA A 423 -23.29 7.97 25.29
C ALA A 423 -22.78 8.69 24.03
N ILE A 424 -22.42 7.95 23.00
CA ILE A 424 -21.95 8.45 21.70
C ILE A 424 -23.00 8.14 20.64
N ALA A 425 -23.21 9.04 19.69
CA ALA A 425 -24.12 8.78 18.56
C ALA A 425 -23.48 7.77 17.58
N PRO A 426 -24.26 6.87 16.95
CA PRO A 426 -23.72 5.95 15.95
C PRO A 426 -23.18 6.73 14.74
N GLY A 427 -22.20 6.16 14.05
CA GLY A 427 -21.56 6.83 12.93
C GLY A 427 -20.56 5.94 12.20
N TYR A 428 -19.87 6.52 11.23
CA TYR A 428 -18.70 5.91 10.61
C TYR A 428 -17.52 5.99 11.57
N HIS A 429 -16.61 5.03 11.51
CA HIS A 429 -15.46 5.01 12.39
C HIS A 429 -14.15 4.93 11.63
N GLY A 430 -13.08 5.38 12.30
CA GLY A 430 -11.70 5.16 11.89
C GLY A 430 -10.88 4.83 13.13
N VAL A 431 -9.87 3.99 12.97
CA VAL A 431 -9.02 3.54 14.09
C VAL A 431 -7.59 4.02 13.83
N GLY A 432 -6.95 4.57 14.84
CA GLY A 432 -5.57 5.05 14.73
C GLY A 432 -4.99 5.45 16.07
N ASP A 433 -3.68 5.28 16.21
CA ASP A 433 -2.92 5.80 17.34
C ASP A 433 -2.61 7.28 17.08
N PHE A 434 -3.48 8.17 17.57
CA PHE A 434 -3.42 9.60 17.24
C PHE A 434 -2.52 10.39 18.19
N ASP A 435 -2.14 9.82 19.34
CA ASP A 435 -1.19 10.43 20.28
C ASP A 435 0.15 9.71 20.42
N LYS A 436 0.34 8.61 19.67
CA LYS A 436 1.58 7.83 19.53
C LYS A 436 1.98 7.10 20.81
N ASP A 437 1.03 6.69 21.63
CA ASP A 437 1.30 5.92 22.85
C ASP A 437 1.29 4.39 22.64
N GLY A 438 1.01 3.94 21.42
CA GLY A 438 0.98 2.55 21.02
C GLY A 438 -0.39 1.86 21.18
N ILE A 439 -1.38 2.54 21.78
CA ILE A 439 -2.76 2.08 21.92
C ILE A 439 -3.61 2.89 20.93
N PRO A 440 -4.46 2.25 20.10
CA PRO A 440 -5.27 2.99 19.15
C PRO A 440 -6.47 3.68 19.82
N GLU A 441 -6.88 4.80 19.25
CA GLU A 441 -8.18 5.43 19.47
C GLU A 441 -9.12 5.10 18.32
N VAL A 442 -10.42 5.28 18.60
CA VAL A 442 -11.48 5.19 17.61
C VAL A 442 -12.12 6.57 17.45
N VAL A 443 -12.03 7.13 16.25
CA VAL A 443 -12.80 8.32 15.84
C VAL A 443 -14.16 7.87 15.32
N ILE A 444 -15.24 8.55 15.73
CA ILE A 444 -16.62 8.28 15.29
C ILE A 444 -17.21 9.56 14.68
N ILE A 445 -17.69 9.47 13.44
CA ILE A 445 -18.35 10.54 12.70
C ILE A 445 -19.84 10.22 12.56
N SER A 446 -20.68 10.92 13.33
CA SER A 446 -22.13 10.81 13.26
C SER A 446 -22.70 11.79 12.23
N SER A 447 -23.52 11.29 11.32
CA SER A 447 -24.22 12.08 10.28
C SER A 447 -25.72 12.24 10.53
N SER A 448 -26.29 11.56 11.54
CA SER A 448 -27.73 11.61 11.88
C SER A 448 -28.18 12.91 12.60
N GLY A 449 -27.42 14.01 12.44
CA GLY A 449 -27.61 15.33 13.03
C GLY A 449 -26.78 15.58 14.29
N PRO A 450 -26.55 16.86 14.70
CA PRO A 450 -25.52 17.66 14.03
C PRO A 450 -24.30 16.80 13.67
N HIS A 451 -23.67 17.07 12.52
CA HIS A 451 -22.51 16.28 12.10
C HIS A 451 -21.42 16.45 13.14
N THR A 452 -21.07 15.35 13.82
CA THR A 452 -20.20 15.41 14.98
C THR A 452 -19.11 14.37 14.91
N MET A 453 -17.95 14.75 15.44
CA MET A 453 -16.83 13.87 15.69
C MET A 453 -16.71 13.58 17.20
N SER A 454 -16.56 12.31 17.55
CA SER A 454 -16.15 11.87 18.87
C SER A 454 -14.86 11.04 18.75
N LEU A 455 -14.05 11.02 19.80
CA LEU A 455 -12.82 10.26 19.88
C LEU A 455 -12.80 9.51 21.20
N VAL A 456 -12.63 8.20 21.14
CA VAL A 456 -12.64 7.31 22.31
C VAL A 456 -11.43 6.40 22.30
N ARG A 457 -11.04 5.91 23.48
CA ARG A 457 -10.01 4.88 23.65
C ARG A 457 -10.53 3.82 24.61
N TYR A 458 -10.11 2.56 24.44
CA TYR A 458 -10.30 1.55 25.46
C TYR A 458 -9.72 2.00 26.82
N ASP A 459 -10.50 1.78 27.88
CA ASP A 459 -10.02 1.97 29.25
C ASP A 459 -10.85 1.09 30.20
N ALA A 460 -10.25 -0.02 30.63
CA ALA A 460 -10.88 -0.96 31.56
C ALA A 460 -11.26 -0.34 32.92
N GLN A 461 -10.69 0.83 33.28
CA GLN A 461 -11.03 1.54 34.52
C GLN A 461 -12.18 2.54 34.32
N SER A 462 -12.52 2.88 33.08
CA SER A 462 -13.67 3.73 32.77
C SER A 462 -14.97 2.95 33.01
N PRO A 463 -16.03 3.61 33.52
CA PRO A 463 -17.28 2.93 33.91
C PRO A 463 -17.97 2.21 32.74
N ASP A 464 -17.74 2.66 31.51
CA ASP A 464 -18.32 2.10 30.28
C ASP A 464 -17.27 1.42 29.39
N GLY A 465 -16.09 1.10 29.93
CA GLY A 465 -15.00 0.40 29.21
C GLY A 465 -14.26 1.24 28.17
N ALA A 466 -14.68 2.49 27.95
CA ALA A 466 -13.99 3.44 27.08
C ALA A 466 -13.88 4.82 27.73
N LYS A 467 -12.72 5.45 27.54
CA LYS A 467 -12.47 6.84 27.88
C LYS A 467 -12.85 7.74 26.70
N ILE A 468 -13.72 8.71 26.95
CA ILE A 468 -14.12 9.68 25.93
C ILE A 468 -13.11 10.85 25.91
N LEU A 469 -12.28 10.92 24.86
CA LEU A 469 -11.24 11.95 24.70
C LEU A 469 -11.79 13.23 24.07
N ARG A 470 -12.72 13.09 23.12
CA ARG A 470 -13.49 14.18 22.52
C ARG A 470 -14.92 13.70 22.31
N LYS A 471 -15.88 14.59 22.52
CA LYS A 471 -17.30 14.26 22.34
C LYS A 471 -18.01 15.35 21.56
N GLY A 472 -18.74 14.95 20.52
CA GLY A 472 -19.69 15.83 19.86
C GLY A 472 -19.06 17.09 19.24
N VAL A 473 -17.81 17.00 18.77
CA VAL A 473 -17.13 18.11 18.10
C VAL A 473 -17.84 18.39 16.79
N ASP A 474 -18.41 19.58 16.64
CA ASP A 474 -19.09 19.99 15.40
C ASP A 474 -18.06 20.12 14.26
N ILE A 475 -18.15 19.22 13.29
CA ILE A 475 -17.24 19.21 12.13
C ILE A 475 -17.68 20.17 11.02
N ASN A 476 -18.86 20.77 11.15
CA ASN A 476 -19.32 21.81 10.23
C ASN A 476 -19.00 23.23 10.74
N ASN A 477 -18.32 23.36 11.90
CA ASN A 477 -17.92 24.65 12.46
C ASN A 477 -19.08 25.67 12.58
N GLY A 478 -20.26 25.21 13.04
CA GLY A 478 -21.46 26.03 13.18
C GLY A 478 -22.25 26.27 11.89
N ILE A 479 -21.81 25.73 10.75
CA ILE A 479 -22.51 25.83 9.47
C ILE A 479 -23.55 24.70 9.37
N SER A 480 -24.82 25.06 9.27
CA SER A 480 -25.87 24.07 9.03
C SER A 480 -25.78 23.50 7.61
N THR A 481 -25.63 22.18 7.48
CA THR A 481 -25.71 21.48 6.18
C THR A 481 -27.09 21.64 5.52
N LYS A 482 -28.14 21.91 6.33
CA LYS A 482 -29.49 22.22 5.84
C LYS A 482 -29.57 23.50 5.00
N ALA A 483 -28.61 24.42 5.15
CA ALA A 483 -28.57 25.66 4.37
C ALA A 483 -27.99 25.49 2.96
N PHE A 484 -27.25 24.40 2.70
CA PHE A 484 -26.54 24.17 1.43
C PHE A 484 -27.07 22.95 0.66
N CYS A 485 -27.59 21.95 1.35
CA CYS A 485 -28.36 20.87 0.72
C CYS A 485 -29.81 21.35 0.61
N ASN A 486 -30.20 21.94 -0.53
CA ASN A 486 -31.57 22.39 -0.84
C ASN A 486 -32.63 21.34 -0.42
N ALA A 487 -33.13 21.47 0.81
CA ALA A 487 -34.13 20.60 1.41
C ALA A 487 -35.55 20.97 0.98
#